data_AF-A0ABD3W1L8-F1
#
_entry.id   AF-A0ABD3W1L8-F1
#
_cell.length_a   1.000
_cell.length_b   1.000
_cell.length_c   1.000
_cell.angle_alpha   90.00
_cell.angle_beta   90.00
_cell.angle_gamma   90.00
#
_symmetry.space_group_name_H-M   'P 1'
#
loop_
_entity.id
_entity.type
_entity.pdbx_description
1 polymer ?
#
loop_
_entity_poly.entity_id
_entity_poly.type
_entity_poly.pdbx_seq_one_letter_code
_entity_poly.pdbx_strand_id
1 'polypeptide(L)'
;MFLLGSLTIDMNRFPRGAKSSKLCTLDMLKTDGSVPQMSLFKQKRVKGWWPFYIKNEGTDEYELTGKVEAELHLLTSEEAEKHPAGLARSEPDPLDKPNRPDSSFIWFLNPL
;
A
#
# COMPACT_ATOMS: atom_id res chain seq x y z
N MET A 1 -21.60 -3.02 -9.99
CA MET A 1 -20.34 -3.32 -9.28
C MET A 1 -19.23 -2.70 -10.12
N PHE A 2 -18.73 -1.53 -9.71
CA PHE A 2 -17.63 -0.89 -10.44
C PHE A 2 -16.32 -1.37 -9.82
N LEU A 3 -15.53 -2.11 -10.59
CA LEU A 3 -14.15 -2.41 -10.24
C LEU A 3 -13.36 -1.10 -10.38
N LEU A 4 -12.88 -0.54 -9.27
CA LEU A 4 -12.09 0.71 -9.28
C LEU A 4 -10.65 0.47 -9.78
N GLY A 5 -10.18 -0.78 -9.80
CA GLY A 5 -8.88 -1.18 -10.31
C GLY A 5 -8.54 -2.63 -9.98
N SER A 6 -7.42 -3.10 -10.52
CA SER A 6 -6.79 -4.39 -10.17
C SER A 6 -5.31 -4.17 -9.85
N LEU A 7 -4.76 -5.02 -9.00
CA LEU A 7 -3.36 -4.99 -8.58
C LEU A 7 -2.76 -6.37 -8.80
N THR A 8 -1.65 -6.43 -9.55
CA THR A 8 -0.88 -7.65 -9.79
C THR A 8 0.44 -7.56 -9.05
N ILE A 9 0.81 -8.61 -8.30
CA ILE A 9 1.96 -8.62 -7.42
C ILE A 9 2.76 -9.92 -7.59
N ASP A 10 4.09 -9.83 -7.66
CA ASP A 10 4.99 -11.00 -7.56
C ASP A 10 5.11 -11.43 -6.09
N MET A 11 4.52 -12.58 -5.76
CA MET A 11 4.51 -13.11 -4.39
C MET A 11 5.87 -13.63 -3.92
N ASN A 12 6.83 -13.89 -4.81
CA ASN A 12 8.17 -14.32 -4.45
C ASN A 12 9.13 -13.15 -4.21
N ARG A 13 8.88 -12.02 -4.88
CA ARG A 13 9.71 -10.82 -4.84
C ARG A 13 8.86 -9.58 -4.59
N PHE A 14 8.29 -9.53 -3.40
CA PHE A 14 7.49 -8.39 -2.97
C PHE A 14 8.37 -7.37 -2.23
N PRO A 15 8.31 -6.07 -2.56
CA PRO A 15 9.07 -5.05 -1.84
C PRO A 15 8.55 -4.91 -0.42
N ARG A 16 9.45 -4.93 0.55
CA ARG A 16 9.08 -4.75 1.95
C ARG A 16 8.55 -3.33 2.19
N GLY A 17 7.34 -3.24 2.74
CA GLY A 17 6.75 -1.95 3.12
C GLY A 17 7.53 -1.24 4.23
N ALA A 18 7.49 0.09 4.22
CA ALA A 18 8.14 0.91 5.22
C ALA A 18 7.37 0.84 6.55
N LYS A 19 8.09 1.01 7.66
CA LYS A 19 7.50 0.97 9.01
C LYS A 19 6.65 2.19 9.34
N SER A 20 6.82 3.30 8.61
CA SER A 20 6.05 4.52 8.79
C SER A 20 5.95 5.31 7.49
N SER A 21 4.94 6.17 7.39
CA SER A 21 4.77 7.09 6.25
C SER A 21 6.01 7.96 5.99
N LYS A 22 6.78 8.32 7.03
CA LYS A 22 8.00 9.15 6.88
C LYS A 22 9.12 8.42 6.15
N LEU A 23 9.24 7.11 6.34
CA LEU A 23 10.26 6.25 5.71
C LEU A 23 9.82 5.70 4.34
N CYS A 24 8.58 5.96 3.94
CA CYS A 24 8.03 5.50 2.68
C CYS A 24 8.44 6.45 1.55
N THR A 25 9.42 6.05 0.74
CA THR A 25 9.98 6.85 -0.37
C THR A 25 10.03 6.04 -1.67
N LEU A 26 10.24 6.71 -2.81
CA LEU A 26 10.37 6.06 -4.12
C LEU A 26 11.61 5.15 -4.22
N ASP A 27 12.62 5.34 -3.36
CA ASP A 27 13.80 4.47 -3.33
C ASP A 27 13.44 3.01 -3.06
N MET A 28 12.30 2.77 -2.41
CA MET A 28 11.77 1.43 -2.15
C MET A 28 11.28 0.69 -3.39
N LEU A 29 11.22 1.36 -4.54
CA LEU A 29 10.75 0.79 -5.81
C LEU A 29 11.88 0.54 -6.79
N LYS A 30 13.13 0.82 -6.40
CA LYS A 30 14.31 0.58 -7.24
C LYS A 30 14.43 -0.91 -7.55
N THR A 31 14.73 -1.19 -8.82
CA THR A 31 14.91 -2.55 -9.35
C THR A 31 16.39 -2.96 -9.43
N ASP A 32 17.30 -2.12 -8.92
CA ASP A 32 18.75 -2.32 -8.88
C ASP A 32 19.22 -3.39 -7.87
N GLY A 33 18.28 -4.04 -7.17
CA GLY A 33 18.57 -5.04 -6.14
C GLY A 33 18.90 -4.45 -4.78
N SER A 34 18.93 -3.13 -4.61
CA SER A 34 19.17 -2.47 -3.32
C SER A 34 17.98 -2.61 -2.37
N VAL A 35 16.78 -2.80 -2.91
CA VAL A 35 15.54 -2.89 -2.14
C VAL A 35 15.36 -4.31 -1.60
N PRO A 36 15.21 -4.49 -0.28
CA PRO A 36 14.96 -5.80 0.31
C PRO A 36 13.60 -6.34 -0.15
N GLN A 37 13.66 -7.49 -0.82
CA GLN A 37 12.49 -8.24 -1.28
C GLN A 37 12.12 -9.34 -0.28
N MET A 38 10.86 -9.73 -0.28
CA MET A 38 10.31 -10.80 0.57
C MET A 38 9.36 -11.70 -0.22
N SER A 39 9.29 -12.96 0.20
CA SER A 39 8.33 -13.94 -0.32
C SER A 39 7.12 -14.01 0.61
N LEU A 40 5.94 -13.69 0.09
CA LEU A 40 4.66 -13.78 0.80
C LEU A 40 4.28 -15.22 1.15
N PHE A 41 4.82 -16.21 0.44
CA PHE A 41 4.64 -17.63 0.80
C PHE A 41 5.34 -17.98 2.11
N LYS A 42 6.49 -17.36 2.40
CA LYS A 42 7.22 -17.53 3.66
C LYS A 42 6.66 -16.62 4.76
N GLN A 43 6.27 -15.41 4.39
CA GLN A 43 5.70 -14.41 5.28
C GLN A 43 4.26 -14.09 4.88
N LYS A 44 3.33 -14.94 5.32
CA LYS A 44 1.91 -14.87 4.95
C LYS A 44 1.19 -13.59 5.38
N ARG A 45 1.73 -12.83 6.33
CA ARG A 45 1.14 -11.58 6.82
C ARG A 45 2.17 -10.47 6.80
N VAL A 46 1.85 -9.38 6.10
CA VAL A 46 2.68 -8.17 6.08
C VAL A 46 1.84 -6.92 6.23
N LYS A 47 2.37 -5.96 7.00
CA LYS A 47 1.83 -4.62 7.14
C LYS A 47 2.94 -3.63 6.89
N GLY A 48 2.63 -2.54 6.19
CA GLY A 48 3.60 -1.50 5.92
C GLY A 48 3.05 -0.37 5.08
N TRP A 49 3.95 0.54 4.75
CA TRP A 49 3.68 1.69 3.89
C TRP A 49 4.31 1.50 2.52
N TRP A 50 3.55 1.76 1.46
CA TRP A 50 4.04 1.74 0.08
C TRP A 50 3.75 3.06 -0.65
N PRO A 51 4.70 3.55 -1.46
CA PRO A 51 4.51 4.76 -2.24
C PRO A 51 3.65 4.50 -3.48
N PHE A 52 2.79 5.46 -3.80
CA PHE A 52 2.14 5.59 -5.11
C PHE A 52 2.88 6.63 -5.92
N TYR A 53 3.07 6.35 -7.21
CA TYR A 53 3.77 7.25 -8.10
C TYR A 53 3.11 7.30 -9.46
N ILE A 54 3.31 8.42 -10.14
CA ILE A 54 3.04 8.58 -11.56
C ILE A 54 4.38 8.67 -12.29
N LYS A 55 4.40 8.17 -13.52
CA LYS A 55 5.55 8.35 -14.41
C LYS A 55 5.32 9.61 -15.23
N ASN A 56 6.25 10.55 -15.17
CA ASN A 56 6.16 11.74 -16.01
C ASN A 56 6.50 11.37 -17.46
N GLU A 57 5.59 11.63 -18.39
CA GLU A 57 5.73 11.27 -19.80
C GLU A 57 6.90 12.00 -20.50
N GLY A 58 7.41 13.10 -19.92
CA GLY A 58 8.48 13.91 -20.50
C GLY A 58 9.90 13.67 -19.95
N THR A 59 10.05 13.13 -18.72
CA THR A 59 11.36 13.09 -18.04
C THR A 59 11.81 11.68 -17.61
N ASP A 60 11.01 10.64 -17.85
CA ASP A 60 11.24 9.26 -17.35
C ASP A 60 11.38 9.18 -15.81
N GLU A 61 11.09 10.27 -15.11
CA GLU A 61 11.13 10.37 -13.66
C GLU A 61 9.81 9.94 -13.05
N TYR A 62 9.91 9.33 -11.86
CA TYR A 62 8.75 8.99 -11.04
C TYR A 62 8.47 10.09 -10.04
N GLU A 63 7.23 10.55 -9.98
CA GLU A 63 6.75 11.52 -9.00
C GLU A 63 5.89 10.81 -7.96
N LEU A 64 6.21 11.02 -6.67
CA LEU A 64 5.46 10.45 -5.56
C LEU A 64 4.13 11.20 -5.39
N THR A 65 3.01 10.53 -5.66
CA THR A 65 1.66 11.13 -5.60
C THR A 65 0.88 10.74 -4.36
N GLY A 66 1.33 9.71 -3.64
CA GLY A 66 0.64 9.25 -2.44
C GLY A 66 1.40 8.18 -1.68
N LYS A 67 0.85 7.82 -0.53
CA LYS A 67 1.36 6.72 0.31
C LYS A 67 0.15 5.98 0.86
N VAL A 68 0.22 4.66 0.86
CA VAL A 68 -0.81 3.82 1.47
C VAL A 68 -0.20 3.04 2.61
N GLU A 69 -0.95 2.95 3.72
CA GLU A 69 -0.75 1.89 4.69
C GLU A 69 -1.65 0.72 4.30
N ALA A 70 -1.05 -0.43 4.07
CA ALA A 70 -1.79 -1.62 3.71
C ALA A 70 -1.35 -2.81 4.56
N GLU A 71 -2.26 -3.77 4.69
CA GLU A 71 -2.00 -5.04 5.33
C GLU A 71 -2.44 -6.16 4.39
N LEU A 72 -1.51 -7.06 4.04
CA LEU A 72 -1.71 -8.14 3.08
C LEU A 72 -1.59 -9.47 3.81
N HIS A 73 -2.64 -10.29 3.71
CA HIS A 73 -2.72 -11.61 4.31
C HIS A 73 -2.91 -12.66 3.20
N LEU A 74 -2.01 -13.63 3.14
CA LEU A 74 -2.10 -14.78 2.25
C LEU A 74 -2.84 -15.90 2.97
N LEU A 75 -4.07 -16.15 2.51
CA LEU A 75 -4.99 -17.15 3.05
C LEU A 75 -4.98 -18.43 2.18
N THR A 76 -5.35 -19.56 2.77
CA THR A 76 -5.71 -20.76 2.00
C THR A 76 -7.10 -20.59 1.36
N SER A 77 -7.46 -21.51 0.47
CA SER A 77 -8.80 -21.55 -0.11
C SER A 77 -9.88 -21.68 0.97
N GLU A 78 -9.68 -22.56 1.97
CA GLU A 78 -10.70 -22.77 3.01
C GLU A 78 -10.86 -21.56 3.94
N GLU A 79 -9.78 -20.81 4.18
CA GLU A 79 -9.80 -19.58 4.97
C GLU A 79 -10.49 -18.44 4.21
N ALA A 80 -10.21 -18.30 2.91
CA ALA A 80 -10.81 -17.29 2.04
C ALA A 80 -12.33 -17.49 1.88
N GLU A 81 -12.80 -18.73 1.85
CA GLU A 81 -14.24 -19.06 1.80
C GLU A 81 -14.99 -18.62 3.07
N LYS A 82 -14.33 -18.64 4.23
CA LYS A 82 -14.91 -18.20 5.51
C LYS A 82 -14.95 -16.68 5.64
N HIS A 83 -14.01 -15.98 5.00
CA HIS A 83 -13.86 -14.53 5.04
C HIS A 83 -13.75 -13.96 3.62
N PRO A 84 -14.84 -13.97 2.83
CA PRO A 84 -14.78 -13.54 1.45
C PRO A 84 -14.58 -12.03 1.34
N ALA A 85 -13.43 -11.61 0.80
CA ALA A 85 -13.16 -10.22 0.44
C ALA A 85 -13.60 -9.90 -1.00
N GLY A 86 -13.93 -8.64 -1.29
CA GLY A 86 -14.17 -8.17 -2.67
C GLY A 86 -15.52 -8.54 -3.29
N LEU A 87 -16.40 -9.28 -2.59
CA LEU A 87 -17.74 -9.65 -3.07
C LEU A 87 -18.84 -8.60 -2.78
N ALA A 88 -18.49 -7.32 -2.71
CA ALA A 88 -19.41 -6.20 -2.47
C ALA A 88 -20.43 -6.42 -1.31
N ARG A 89 -20.08 -7.28 -0.35
CA ARG A 89 -20.86 -7.59 0.84
C ARG A 89 -19.89 -7.63 2.01
N SER A 90 -20.14 -6.72 2.95
CA SER A 90 -19.25 -6.28 4.03
C SER A 90 -18.18 -5.32 3.53
N GLU A 91 -18.05 -4.18 4.22
CA GLU A 91 -16.92 -3.28 4.03
C GLU A 91 -15.62 -4.09 4.30
N PRO A 92 -14.52 -3.81 3.59
CA PRO A 92 -13.22 -4.34 4.02
C PRO A 92 -13.05 -4.03 5.50
N ASP A 93 -12.45 -4.95 6.28
CA ASP A 93 -12.25 -4.76 7.73
C ASP A 93 -11.81 -3.32 7.98
N PRO A 94 -12.60 -2.53 8.74
CA PRO A 94 -12.43 -1.09 8.78
C PRO A 94 -11.02 -0.81 9.29
N LEU A 95 -10.22 -0.16 8.43
CA LEU A 95 -8.90 0.29 8.82
C LEU A 95 -9.03 1.20 10.04
N ASP A 96 -8.10 1.04 10.99
CA ASP A 96 -7.98 2.00 12.08
C ASP A 96 -7.93 3.42 11.50
N LYS A 97 -8.63 4.35 12.16
CA LYS A 97 -8.63 5.75 11.72
C LYS A 97 -7.17 6.21 11.58
N PRO A 98 -6.79 6.85 10.47
CA PRO A 98 -5.43 7.35 10.32
C PRO A 98 -5.12 8.27 11.51
N ASN A 99 -3.94 8.08 12.11
CA ASN A 99 -3.52 8.87 13.26
C ASN A 99 -3.28 10.32 12.79
N ARG A 100 -4.35 11.12 12.87
CA ARG A 100 -4.38 12.51 12.48
C ARG A 100 -3.75 13.32 13.62
N PRO A 101 -2.55 13.91 13.46
CA PRO A 101 -2.05 14.83 14.47
C PRO A 101 -3.05 15.97 14.64
N ASP A 102 -3.33 16.37 15.89
CA ASP A 102 -4.34 17.37 16.28
C ASP A 102 -4.22 18.71 15.52
N SER A 103 -3.09 18.97 14.87
CA SER A 103 -2.83 20.19 14.09
C SER A 103 -3.53 20.26 12.73
N SER A 104 -4.24 19.23 12.29
CA SER A 104 -4.70 19.16 10.89
C SER A 104 -6.13 19.66 10.63
N PHE A 105 -6.78 20.32 11.60
CA PHE A 105 -8.07 21.01 11.39
C PHE A 105 -7.97 22.53 11.24
N ILE A 106 -6.81 23.09 10.89
CA ILE A 106 -6.72 24.52 10.56
C ILE A 106 -6.54 24.69 9.06
N TRP A 107 -7.64 24.54 8.32
CA TRP A 107 -7.72 24.93 6.91
C TRP A 107 -7.47 26.44 6.70
N PHE A 108 -7.55 27.22 7.78
CA PHE A 108 -7.37 28.68 7.78
C PHE A 108 -5.91 29.16 7.87
N LEU A 109 -4.93 28.28 8.12
CA LEU A 109 -3.54 28.70 8.35
C LEU A 109 -2.57 28.35 7.22
N ASN A 110 -3.04 27.85 6.08
CA ASN A 110 -2.19 27.70 4.90
C ASN A 110 -2.96 27.99 3.61
N PRO A 111 -3.05 29.26 3.18
CA PRO A 111 -3.45 29.58 1.82
C PRO A 111 -2.25 29.34 0.91
N LEU A 112 -2.41 28.42 -0.05
CA LEU A 112 -1.52 28.08 -1.18
C LEU A 112 -0.01 28.30 -0.99
#